data_AF-S4PQV1-F1
#
_entry.id   AF-S4PQV1-F1
#
_cell.length_a   1.000
_cell.length_b   1.000
_cell.length_c   1.000
_cell.angle_alpha   90.00
_cell.angle_beta   90.00
_cell.angle_gamma   90.00
#
_symmetry.space_group_name_H-M   'P 1'
#
loop_
_entity.id
_entity.type
_entity.pdbx_description
1 polymer ?
#
loop_
_entity_poly.entity_id
_entity_poly.type
_entity_poly.pdbx_seq_one_letter_code
_entity_poly.pdbx_strand_id
1 'polypeptide(L)' 'KARAALEKYKHKMVVANMLQTRHQRVILVTPDSNQEIVLSREEVHAGIDIEGLIVSDIVRAHTAHMAG' A
#
# COMPACT_ATOMS: atom_id res chain seq x y z
N LYS A 1 -1.58 6.42 -13.52
CA LYS A 1 -2.82 5.62 -13.34
C LYS A 1 -3.37 5.73 -11.91
N ALA A 2 -2.57 5.53 -10.86
CA ALA A 2 -3.06 5.58 -9.47
C ALA A 2 -3.65 6.95 -9.05
N ARG A 3 -2.95 8.07 -9.31
CA ARG A 3 -3.49 9.43 -9.06
C ARG A 3 -4.75 9.72 -9.88
N ALA A 4 -4.74 9.37 -11.17
CA ALA A 4 -5.92 9.49 -12.02
C ALA A 4 -7.12 8.67 -11.51
N ALA A 5 -6.89 7.51 -10.89
CA ALA A 5 -7.96 6.70 -10.28
C ALA A 5 -8.47 7.32 -8.97
N LEU A 6 -7.60 7.91 -8.14
CA LEU A 6 -8.01 8.69 -6.97
C LEU A 6 -8.95 9.83 -7.38
N GLU A 7 -8.57 10.61 -8.38
CA GLU A 7 -9.35 11.75 -8.86
C GLU A 7 -10.65 11.30 -9.54
N LYS A 8 -10.59 10.23 -10.36
CA LYS A 8 -11.75 9.73 -11.11
C LYS A 8 -12.83 9.12 -10.21
N TYR A 9 -12.44 8.44 -9.15
CA TYR A 9 -13.37 7.72 -8.26
C TYR A 9 -13.56 8.38 -6.89
N LYS A 10 -12.90 9.52 -6.64
CA LYS A 10 -12.87 10.20 -5.32
C LYS A 10 -12.55 9.25 -4.16
N HIS A 11 -11.72 8.24 -4.41
CA HIS A 11 -11.27 7.33 -3.36
C HIS A 11 -10.28 8.03 -2.45
N LYS A 12 -10.25 7.64 -1.17
CA LYS A 12 -9.27 8.16 -0.20
C LYS A 12 -7.88 7.56 -0.39
N MET A 13 -7.80 6.37 -0.96
CA MET A 13 -6.54 5.64 -1.13
C MET A 13 -6.64 4.64 -2.29
N VAL A 14 -5.53 4.43 -3.00
CA VAL A 14 -5.37 3.44 -4.07
C VAL A 14 -4.12 2.61 -3.80
N VAL A 15 -4.25 1.29 -3.76
CA VAL A 15 -3.12 0.36 -3.68
C VAL A 15 -2.68 0.01 -5.10
N ALA A 16 -1.49 0.44 -5.48
CA ALA A 16 -0.91 0.21 -6.80
C ALA A 16 0.23 -0.81 -6.73
N ASN A 17 0.18 -1.83 -7.57
CA ASN A 17 1.23 -2.83 -7.71
C ASN A 17 1.73 -2.90 -9.16
N MET A 18 2.99 -3.29 -9.34
CA MET A 18 3.52 -3.73 -10.63
C MET A 18 3.35 -5.25 -10.70
N LEU A 19 2.84 -5.79 -11.81
CA LEU A 19 2.55 -7.22 -11.94
C LEU A 19 3.77 -8.10 -11.61
N GLN A 20 4.96 -7.66 -12.05
CA GLN A 20 6.24 -8.34 -11.86
C GLN A 20 6.71 -8.34 -10.40
N THR A 21 6.34 -7.34 -9.61
CA THR A 21 6.79 -7.18 -8.22
C THR A 21 5.64 -7.19 -7.24
N ARG A 22 4.45 -7.67 -7.62
CA ARG A 22 3.24 -7.58 -6.79
C ARG A 22 3.36 -8.27 -5.43
N HIS A 23 4.27 -9.24 -5.32
CA HIS A 23 4.55 -10.00 -4.10
C HIS A 23 5.71 -9.42 -3.28
N GLN A 24 6.38 -8.39 -3.79
CA GLN A 24 7.58 -7.80 -3.18
C GLN A 24 7.48 -6.29 -2.99
N ARG A 25 6.66 -5.60 -3.79
CA ARG A 25 6.52 -4.15 -3.78
C ARG A 25 5.11 -3.71 -4.12
N VAL A 26 4.57 -2.84 -3.29
CA VAL A 26 3.28 -2.19 -3.45
C VAL A 26 3.40 -0.73 -3.07
N ILE A 27 2.63 0.12 -3.74
CA ILE A 27 2.64 1.56 -3.52
C ILE A 27 1.23 1.98 -3.14
N LEU A 28 1.06 2.45 -1.92
CA LEU A 28 -0.16 3.08 -1.44
C LEU A 28 -0.13 4.54 -1.86
N VAL A 29 -1.11 4.94 -2.65
CA VAL A 29 -1.25 6.31 -3.14
C VAL A 29 -2.47 6.92 -2.46
N THR A 30 -2.26 7.98 -1.71
CA THR A 30 -3.29 8.88 -1.18
C THR A 30 -3.22 10.20 -1.94
N PRO A 31 -4.24 11.08 -1.86
CA PRO A 31 -4.19 12.40 -2.50
C PRO A 31 -3.02 13.25 -2.00
N ASP A 32 -2.69 13.15 -0.71
CA ASP A 32 -1.64 13.93 -0.05
C ASP A 32 -0.25 13.29 -0.18
N SER A 33 -0.14 11.96 -0.29
CA SER A 33 1.14 11.27 -0.15
C SER A 33 1.21 9.92 -0.88
N ASN A 34 2.43 9.43 -1.03
CA ASN A 34 2.72 8.14 -1.62
C ASN A 34 3.56 7.35 -0.60
N GLN A 35 3.02 6.24 -0.09
CA GLN A 35 3.77 5.30 0.73
C GLN A 35 4.13 4.07 -0.09
N GLU A 36 5.35 3.59 0.07
CA GLU A 36 5.82 2.39 -0.58
C GLU A 36 6.09 1.31 0.46
N ILE A 37 5.53 0.12 0.22
CA ILE A 37 5.77 -1.09 0.99
C ILE A 37 6.63 -1.99 0.11
N VAL A 38 7.85 -2.28 0.56
CA VAL A 38 8.77 -3.21 -0.09
C VAL A 38 9.14 -4.28 0.92
N LEU A 39 9.04 -5.55 0.51
CA LEU A 39 9.69 -6.61 1.25
C LEU A 39 11.18 -6.62 0.97
N SER A 40 11.93 -6.65 2.05
CA SER A 40 13.35 -6.94 2.01
C SER A 40 13.56 -8.43 1.69
N ARG A 41 14.73 -8.76 1.15
CA ARG A 41 15.09 -10.16 0.84
C ARG A 41 15.02 -11.05 2.07
N GLU A 42 15.34 -10.50 3.24
CA GLU A 42 15.27 -11.17 4.53
C GLU A 42 13.84 -11.56 4.90
N GLU A 43 12.87 -10.67 4.69
CA GLU A 43 11.44 -10.92 4.96
C GLU A 43 10.87 -11.98 4.02
N VAL A 44 11.25 -11.94 2.74
CA VAL A 44 10.89 -13.00 1.78
C VAL A 44 11.48 -14.35 2.20
N HIS A 45 12.73 -14.37 2.68
CA HIS A 45 13.36 -15.59 3.17
C HIS A 45 12.74 -16.12 4.46
N ALA A 46 12.24 -15.22 5.31
CA ALA A 46 11.50 -15.53 6.52
C ALA A 46 10.07 -16.02 6.24
N GLY A 47 9.63 -16.05 4.98
CA GLY A 47 8.28 -16.47 4.59
C GLY A 47 7.21 -15.43 4.93
N ILE A 48 7.59 -14.16 5.06
CA ILE A 48 6.64 -13.07 5.29
C ILE A 48 5.91 -12.75 3.97
N ASP A 49 4.58 -12.69 4.05
CA ASP A 49 3.74 -12.28 2.94
C ASP A 49 3.53 -10.77 2.91
N ILE A 50 3.57 -10.20 1.70
CA ILE A 50 3.29 -8.79 1.49
C ILE A 50 1.87 -8.39 1.89
N GLU A 51 0.92 -9.31 1.82
CA GLU A 51 -0.46 -9.04 2.22
C GLU A 51 -0.56 -8.69 3.70
N GLY A 52 0.22 -9.34 4.57
CA GLY A 52 0.26 -9.01 6.00
C GLY A 52 0.77 -7.58 6.25
N LEU A 53 1.84 -7.19 5.54
CA LEU A 53 2.38 -5.84 5.62
C LEU A 53 1.37 -4.80 5.10
N ILE A 54 0.73 -5.07 3.96
CA ILE A 54 -0.32 -4.20 3.40
C ILE A 54 -1.45 -4.02 4.41
N VAL A 55 -2.00 -5.11 4.96
CA VAL A 55 -3.11 -5.04 5.91
C VAL A 55 -2.71 -4.24 7.16
N SER A 56 -1.52 -4.49 7.71
CA SER A 56 -1.04 -3.74 8.88
C SER A 56 -0.91 -2.24 8.59
N ASP A 57 -0.46 -1.87 7.39
CA ASP A 57 -0.32 -0.47 6.98
C ASP A 57 -1.67 0.20 6.79
N ILE A 58 -2.62 -0.49 6.15
CA ILE A 58 -4.00 -0.01 5.95
C ILE A 58 -4.69 0.19 7.29
N VAL A 59 -4.57 -0.76 8.23
CA VAL A 59 -5.16 -0.63 9.57
C VAL A 59 -4.58 0.57 10.31
N ARG A 60 -3.26 0.78 10.24
CA ARG A 60 -2.61 1.94 10.84
C ARG A 60 -3.10 3.25 10.24
N ALA A 61 -3.12 3.35 8.91
CA ALA A 61 -3.62 4.52 8.18
C ALA A 61 -5.10 4.80 8.48
N HIS A 62 -5.94 3.75 8.53
CA HIS A 62 -7.35 3.86 8.85
C HIS A 62 -7.58 4.29 10.30
N THR A 63 -6.81 3.76 11.25
CA THR A 63 -6.88 4.16 12.67
C THR A 63 -6.48 5.63 12.84
N ALA A 64 -5.42 6.08 12.17
CA ALA A 64 -5.03 7.50 12.17
C ALA A 64 -6.11 8.40 11.55
N HIS A 65 -6.76 7.95 10.48
CA HIS A 65 -7.88 8.67 9.86
C HIS A 65 -9.13 8.72 10.75
N MET A 66 -9.38 7.71 11.58
CA MET A 66 -10.52 7.67 12.51
C MET A 66 -10.28 8.45 13.81
N ALA A 67 -9.02 8.65 14.20
CA ALA A 67 -8.66 9.35 15.43
C ALA A 67 -8.59 10.89 15.28
N GLY A 68 -8.68 11.41 14.05
CA GLY A 68 -8.75 12.85 13.73
C GLY A 68 -10.09 13.25 13.16
#